data_AF-A0A969JEL6-F1
#
_entry.id   AF-A0A969JEL6-F1
#
_cell.length_a   1.000
_cell.length_b   1.000
_cell.length_c   1.000
_cell.angle_alpha   90.00
_cell.angle_beta   90.00
_cell.angle_gamma   90.00
#
_symmetry.space_group_name_H-M   'P 1'
#
loop_
_entity.id
_entity.type
_entity.pdbx_description
1 polymer ?
#
loop_
_entity_poly.entity_id
_entity_poly.type
_entity_poly.pdbx_seq_one_letter_code
_entity_poly.pdbx_strand_id
1 'polypeptide(L)'
;MANFARIFNAKVDFVHVDDTPWDEDTDTDRLLDELFAETDPDFAFEIHNIKRDNVVSGLKNYADKHKIDLIAFVSKHRNFWQNLIHSSVSQNVAISTHKPMLIMHFDD
;
A
#
# COMPACT_ATOMS: atom_id res chain seq x y z
N MET A 1 6.93 -7.01 6.39
CA MET A 1 6.70 -6.93 4.93
C MET A 1 7.82 -7.57 4.12
N ALA A 2 9.08 -7.11 4.23
CA ALA A 2 10.21 -7.67 3.47
C ALA A 2 10.36 -9.20 3.57
N ASN A 3 10.28 -9.77 4.77
CA ASN A 3 10.37 -11.23 4.94
C ASN A 3 9.22 -11.99 4.24
N PHE A 4 8.01 -11.44 4.26
CA PHE A 4 6.88 -12.02 3.54
C PHE A 4 7.13 -11.99 2.03
N ALA A 5 7.57 -10.86 1.50
CA ALA A 5 7.93 -10.74 0.08
C ALA A 5 9.01 -11.75 -0.32
N ARG A 6 10.05 -11.93 0.50
CA ARG A 6 11.12 -12.90 0.25
C ARG A 6 10.63 -14.34 0.25
N ILE A 7 9.84 -14.74 1.26
CA ILE A 7 9.31 -16.11 1.38
C ILE A 7 8.47 -16.49 0.15
N PHE A 8 7.70 -15.54 -0.38
CA PHE A 8 6.82 -15.78 -1.52
C PHE A 8 7.42 -15.35 -2.87
N ASN A 9 8.68 -14.89 -2.89
CA ASN A 9 9.30 -14.26 -4.05
C ASN A 9 8.37 -13.23 -4.74
N ALA A 10 7.71 -12.42 -3.91
CA ALA A 10 6.66 -11.51 -4.35
C ALA A 10 7.26 -10.21 -4.89
N LYS A 11 6.66 -9.71 -5.97
CA LYS A 11 6.80 -8.30 -6.36
C LYS A 11 5.91 -7.45 -5.45
N VAL A 12 6.45 -6.36 -4.93
CA VAL A 12 5.73 -5.46 -4.03
C VAL A 12 5.41 -4.15 -4.75
N ASP A 13 4.13 -3.84 -4.93
CA ASP A 13 3.72 -2.52 -5.40
C ASP A 13 3.36 -1.64 -4.19
N PHE A 14 4.18 -0.62 -3.92
CA PHE A 14 3.91 0.39 -2.90
C PHE A 14 3.00 1.46 -3.48
N VAL A 15 1.80 1.57 -2.92
CA VAL A 15 0.83 2.56 -3.36
C VAL A 15 0.72 3.68 -2.33
N HIS A 16 1.23 4.86 -2.69
CA HIS A 16 1.05 6.08 -1.94
C HIS A 16 -0.28 6.74 -2.31
N VAL A 17 -0.91 7.39 -1.34
CA VAL A 17 -2.20 8.05 -1.52
C VAL A 17 -2.13 9.43 -0.86
N ASP A 18 -2.12 10.49 -1.67
CA ASP A 18 -2.10 11.87 -1.19
C ASP A 18 -2.89 12.83 -2.10
N ASP A 19 -3.20 14.00 -1.57
CA ASP A 19 -3.84 15.15 -2.21
C ASP A 19 -2.82 16.16 -2.76
N THR A 20 -1.56 16.01 -2.37
CA THR A 20 -0.49 16.94 -2.73
C THR A 20 0.01 16.71 -4.17
N PRO A 21 0.53 17.76 -4.85
CA PRO A 21 1.22 17.58 -6.12
C PRO A 21 2.37 16.60 -5.96
N TRP A 22 2.35 15.51 -6.73
CA TRP A 22 3.38 14.48 -6.72
C TRP A 22 4.50 14.86 -7.67
N ASP A 23 5.69 15.06 -7.13
CA ASP A 23 6.92 15.16 -7.90
C ASP A 23 7.55 13.76 -7.98
N GLU A 24 7.56 13.19 -9.18
CA GLU A 24 7.91 11.77 -9.36
C GLU A 24 9.34 11.45 -8.91
N ASP A 25 10.28 12.38 -9.06
CA ASP A 25 11.66 12.17 -8.62
C ASP A 25 11.76 12.40 -7.11
N THR A 26 11.35 13.58 -6.63
CA THR A 26 11.59 14.02 -5.24
C THR A 26 10.77 13.22 -4.22
N ASP A 27 9.50 12.93 -4.51
CA ASP A 27 8.64 12.23 -3.55
C ASP A 27 8.90 10.71 -3.54
N THR A 28 9.31 10.14 -4.67
CA THR A 28 9.72 8.74 -4.74
C THR A 28 10.99 8.52 -3.94
N ASP A 29 12.01 9.37 -4.11
CA ASP A 29 13.26 9.29 -3.35
C ASP A 29 13.00 9.39 -1.83
N ARG A 30 12.16 10.34 -1.41
CA ARG A 30 11.77 10.47 0.00
C ARG A 30 11.05 9.23 0.53
N LEU A 31 10.15 8.64 -0.26
CA LEU A 31 9.47 7.39 0.13
C LEU A 31 10.44 6.22 0.21
N LEU A 32 11.40 6.12 -0.71
CA LEU A 32 12.43 5.09 -0.69
C LEU A 32 13.25 5.17 0.60
N ASP A 33 13.69 6.37 0.95
CA ASP A 33 14.42 6.64 2.20
C ASP A 33 13.58 6.24 3.43
N GLU A 34 12.29 6.58 3.45
CA GLU A 34 11.37 6.21 4.54
C GLU A 34 11.12 4.70 4.64
N LEU A 35 11.04 4.00 3.50
CA LEU A 35 10.71 2.58 3.44
C LEU A 35 11.91 1.67 3.69
N PHE A 36 13.09 2.07 3.21
CA PHE A 36 14.27 1.23 3.15
C PHE A 36 15.44 1.72 4.00
N ALA A 37 15.33 2.93 4.59
CA ALA A 37 16.38 3.58 5.36
C ALA A 37 17.71 3.64 4.60
N GLU A 38 18.56 2.61 4.76
CA GLU A 38 19.91 2.52 4.16
C GLU A 38 20.20 1.16 3.50
N THR A 39 19.20 0.30 3.30
CA THR A 39 19.43 -1.01 2.66
C THR A 39 18.49 -1.24 1.52
N ASP A 40 19.06 -1.38 0.33
CA ASP A 40 18.31 -1.72 -0.87
C ASP A 40 17.50 -3.01 -0.62
N PRO A 41 16.19 -3.00 -0.92
CA PRO A 41 15.37 -4.19 -0.79
C PRO A 41 15.86 -5.26 -1.77
N ASP A 42 15.93 -6.50 -1.30
CA ASP A 42 16.32 -7.64 -2.12
C ASP A 42 15.12 -8.33 -2.82
N PHE A 43 14.02 -7.58 -2.97
CA PHE A 43 12.81 -8.01 -3.65
C PHE A 43 12.41 -6.96 -4.70
N ALA A 44 11.78 -7.41 -5.79
CA ALA A 44 11.30 -6.50 -6.82
C ALA A 44 10.16 -5.62 -6.28
N PHE A 45 10.22 -4.33 -6.54
CA PHE A 45 9.16 -3.41 -6.14
C PHE A 45 8.92 -2.30 -7.16
N GLU A 46 7.75 -1.69 -7.09
CA GLU A 46 7.40 -0.46 -7.80
C GLU A 46 6.69 0.51 -6.84
N ILE A 47 6.82 1.81 -7.08
CA ILE A 47 6.11 2.86 -6.34
C ILE A 47 5.09 3.50 -7.28
N HIS A 48 3.86 3.66 -6.78
CA HIS A 48 2.75 4.25 -7.51
C HIS A 48 2.05 5.27 -6.62
N ASN A 49 1.58 6.38 -7.19
CA ASN A 49 0.74 7.34 -6.48
C ASN A 49 -0.69 7.36 -7.02
N ILE A 50 -1.66 7.37 -6.11
CA ILE A 50 -3.10 7.47 -6.40
C ILE A 50 -3.68 8.70 -5.70
N LYS A 51 -4.36 9.56 -6.46
CA LYS A 51 -5.08 10.73 -5.90
C LYS A 51 -6.22 10.32 -4.96
N ARG A 52 -6.37 11.02 -3.83
CA ARG A 52 -7.32 10.68 -2.77
C ARG A 52 -8.79 10.66 -3.18
N ASP A 53 -9.23 11.53 -4.08
CA ASP A 53 -10.63 11.55 -4.52
C ASP A 53 -11.08 10.21 -5.15
N ASN A 54 -10.12 9.34 -5.48
CA ASN A 54 -10.33 8.03 -6.05
C ASN A 54 -9.60 6.92 -5.28
N VAL A 55 -9.40 6.98 -3.95
CA VAL A 55 -8.67 5.90 -3.24
C VAL A 55 -9.30 4.53 -3.48
N VAL A 56 -10.61 4.40 -3.27
CA VAL A 56 -11.30 3.11 -3.36
C VAL A 56 -11.30 2.58 -4.79
N SER A 57 -11.79 3.40 -5.71
CA SER A 57 -11.88 3.07 -7.13
C SER A 57 -10.49 2.89 -7.75
N GLY A 58 -9.53 3.72 -7.35
CA GLY A 58 -8.14 3.69 -7.77
C GLY A 58 -7.43 2.43 -7.30
N LEU A 59 -7.48 2.09 -6.00
CA LEU A 59 -6.90 0.85 -5.48
C LEU A 59 -7.54 -0.38 -6.11
N LYS A 60 -8.87 -0.39 -6.27
CA LYS A 60 -9.57 -1.49 -6.94
C LYS A 60 -9.13 -1.63 -8.40
N ASN A 61 -9.16 -0.54 -9.17
CA ASN A 61 -8.77 -0.54 -10.57
C ASN A 61 -7.29 -0.92 -10.73
N TYR A 62 -6.43 -0.45 -9.83
CA TYR A 62 -5.02 -0.81 -9.79
C TYR A 62 -4.86 -2.32 -9.55
N ALA A 63 -5.50 -2.85 -8.50
CA ALA A 63 -5.46 -4.26 -8.16
C ALA A 63 -5.97 -5.16 -9.31
N ASP A 64 -7.06 -4.77 -9.97
CA ASP A 64 -7.64 -5.49 -11.10
C ASP A 64 -6.72 -5.43 -12.33
N LYS A 65 -6.20 -4.24 -12.68
CA LYS A 65 -5.33 -4.02 -13.86
C LYS A 65 -3.97 -4.72 -13.72
N HIS A 66 -3.37 -4.65 -12.53
CA HIS A 66 -2.05 -5.21 -12.24
C HIS A 66 -2.14 -6.66 -11.73
N LYS A 67 -3.34 -7.24 -11.67
CA LYS A 67 -3.62 -8.61 -11.24
C LYS A 67 -3.03 -8.93 -9.85
N ILE A 68 -3.15 -7.99 -8.93
CA ILE A 68 -2.64 -8.14 -7.56
C ILE A 68 -3.28 -9.35 -6.88
N ASP A 69 -2.47 -10.16 -6.20
CA ASP A 69 -2.91 -11.40 -5.53
C ASP A 69 -3.22 -11.19 -4.04
N LEU A 70 -2.67 -10.14 -3.43
CA LEU A 70 -2.87 -9.79 -2.02
C LEU A 70 -2.74 -8.28 -1.82
N ILE A 71 -3.70 -7.66 -1.14
CA ILE A 71 -3.59 -6.27 -0.72
C ILE A 71 -3.13 -6.24 0.73
N ALA A 72 -1.94 -5.67 0.97
CA ALA A 72 -1.38 -5.55 2.30
C ALA A 72 -1.46 -4.11 2.81
N PHE A 73 -1.84 -3.98 4.06
CA PHE A 73 -2.25 -2.75 4.68
C PHE A 73 -1.40 -2.56 5.93
N VAL A 74 -0.62 -1.47 5.98
CA VAL A 74 0.42 -1.24 7.00
C VAL A 74 0.21 0.13 7.64
N SER A 75 0.14 0.19 8.97
CA SER A 75 0.01 1.45 9.70
C SER A 75 0.69 1.37 11.04
N LYS A 76 1.41 2.44 11.40
CA LYS A 76 2.06 2.62 12.71
C LYS A 76 1.08 2.99 13.83
N HIS A 77 -0.15 3.38 13.52
CA HIS A 77 -1.10 3.82 14.54
C HIS A 77 -2.28 2.86 14.67
N ARG A 78 -2.49 2.34 15.89
CA ARG A 78 -3.61 1.46 16.25
C ARG A 78 -4.98 2.04 15.85
N ASN A 79 -5.12 3.36 15.90
CA ASN A 79 -6.34 4.10 15.56
C ASN A 79 -6.62 4.15 14.05
N PHE A 80 -5.62 3.92 13.20
CA PHE A 80 -5.80 3.95 11.75
C PHE A 80 -6.68 2.80 11.28
N TRP A 81 -6.48 1.57 11.76
CA TRP A 81 -7.36 0.44 11.39
C TRP A 81 -8.77 0.56 11.96
N GLN A 82 -8.91 1.06 13.18
CA GLN A 82 -10.24 1.38 13.72
C GLN A 82 -10.95 2.37 12.79
N ASN A 83 -10.25 3.43 12.38
CA ASN A 83 -10.77 4.38 11.40
C ASN A 83 -10.94 3.77 10.01
N LEU A 84 -10.16 2.78 9.58
CA LEU A 84 -10.35 2.13 8.29
C LEU A 84 -11.58 1.21 8.29
N ILE A 85 -11.81 0.47 9.37
CA ILE A 85 -13.02 -0.34 9.57
C ILE A 85 -14.26 0.56 9.72
N HIS A 86 -14.11 1.77 10.26
CA HIS A 86 -15.17 2.79 10.33
C HIS A 86 -15.29 3.67 9.08
N SER A 87 -14.23 3.78 8.28
CA SER A 87 -14.22 4.57 7.06
C SER A 87 -14.94 3.77 5.98
N SER A 88 -15.88 4.43 5.32
CA SER A 88 -16.51 3.92 4.11
C SER A 88 -15.48 3.49 3.06
N VAL A 89 -14.26 4.03 3.08
CA VAL A 89 -13.19 3.74 2.11
C VAL A 89 -12.65 2.32 2.25
N SER A 90 -12.10 1.91 3.40
CA SER A 90 -11.59 0.54 3.53
C SER A 90 -12.69 -0.51 3.64
N GLN A 91 -13.87 -0.17 4.19
CA GLN A 91 -15.04 -1.04 4.06
C GLN A 91 -15.41 -1.23 2.58
N ASN A 92 -15.49 -0.16 1.78
CA ASN A 92 -15.82 -0.30 0.36
C ASN A 92 -14.72 -1.01 -0.44
N VAL A 93 -13.43 -0.81 -0.13
CA VAL A 93 -12.34 -1.60 -0.74
C VAL A 93 -12.49 -3.07 -0.36
N ALA A 94 -12.57 -3.40 0.93
CA ALA A 94 -12.76 -4.79 1.41
C ALA A 94 -14.00 -5.47 0.80
N ILE A 95 -15.06 -4.70 0.56
CA ILE A 95 -16.32 -5.17 -0.04
C ILE A 95 -16.24 -5.25 -1.59
N SER A 96 -15.38 -4.46 -2.24
CA SER A 96 -15.34 -4.32 -3.71
C SER A 96 -14.17 -5.02 -4.40
N THR A 97 -13.10 -5.39 -3.68
CA THR A 97 -12.03 -6.23 -4.23
C THR A 97 -12.32 -7.70 -3.92
N HIS A 98 -12.25 -8.54 -4.96
CA HIS A 98 -12.28 -10.00 -4.80
C HIS A 98 -10.92 -10.57 -4.33
N LYS A 99 -9.99 -9.70 -3.91
CA LYS A 99 -8.63 -10.07 -3.53
C LYS A 99 -8.51 -10.25 -2.02
N PRO A 100 -7.76 -11.26 -1.56
CA PRO A 100 -7.39 -11.39 -0.16
C PRO A 100 -6.77 -10.08 0.37
N MET A 101 -7.07 -9.74 1.62
CA MET A 101 -6.45 -8.61 2.31
C MET A 101 -5.69 -9.07 3.55
N LEU A 102 -4.48 -8.52 3.74
CA LEU A 102 -3.66 -8.70 4.92
C LEU A 102 -3.50 -7.36 5.65
N ILE A 103 -3.89 -7.33 6.92
CA ILE A 103 -3.63 -6.19 7.79
C ILE A 103 -2.44 -6.56 8.68
N MET A 104 -1.34 -5.82 8.56
CA MET A 104 -0.17 -6.03 9.40
C MET A 104 -0.22 -5.11 10.62
N HIS A 105 -0.10 -5.72 11.80
CA HIS A 105 0.03 -5.01 13.07
C HIS A 105 1.51 -4.82 13.38
N PHE A 106 1.92 -3.59 13.66
CA PHE A 106 3.12 -3.35 14.43
C PHE A 106 2.69 -3.30 15.89
N ASP A 107 3.09 -4.32 16.65
CA ASP A 107 3.10 -4.23 18.10
C ASP A 107 4.38 -3.45 18.45
N ASP A 108 4.23 -2.38 19.24
CA ASP A 108 5.37 -1.70 19.89
C ASP A 108 6.06 -2.65 20.89
#